data_AF-A0A3D5HHC0-F1
#
_entry.id   AF-A0A3D5HHC0-F1
#
_cell.length_a   1.000
_cell.length_b   1.000
_cell.length_c   1.000
_cell.angle_alpha   90.00
_cell.angle_beta   90.00
_cell.angle_gamma   90.00
#
_symmetry.space_group_name_H-M   'P 1'
#
loop_
_entity.id
_entity.type
_entity.pdbx_description
1 polymer ?
#
loop_
_entity_poly.entity_id
_entity_poly.type
_entity_poly.pdbx_seq_one_letter_code
_entity_poly.pdbx_strand_id
1 'polypeptide(L)'
;MTLFKFLERLVIHHPKKILVSTVLLGILAVPSLLYVQNDPSPHLLPISHPVRQAMEQLREDYTGTNPGVFIMLEAEDTIFKTSTLERIQSLTESIENLRLLSQEDLTALQQLSTKFPGELAEQLRKILPNEIDGLDDMFWMEFAEIRESLEEGSLWLPAWDALINNLEVRAAPVVEVLSMAN
;
A
#
# COMPACT_ATOMS: atom_id res chain seq x y z
N MET A 1 -44.61 -17.59 -37.46
CA MET A 1 -43.21 -17.41 -37.94
C MET A 1 -42.30 -17.73 -36.77
N THR A 2 -41.42 -18.73 -36.86
CA THR A 2 -40.57 -19.11 -35.72
C THR A 2 -39.48 -18.05 -35.49
N LEU A 3 -39.13 -17.78 -34.24
CA LEU A 3 -38.15 -16.77 -33.83
C LEU A 3 -36.83 -16.91 -34.62
N PHE A 4 -36.39 -18.14 -34.83
CA PHE A 4 -35.20 -18.48 -35.63
C PHE A 4 -35.28 -17.97 -37.08
N LYS A 5 -36.41 -18.18 -37.77
CA LYS A 5 -36.58 -17.73 -39.16
C LYS A 5 -36.63 -16.21 -39.29
N PHE A 6 -37.08 -15.51 -38.24
CA PHE A 6 -37.04 -14.05 -38.20
C PHE A 6 -35.61 -13.52 -38.03
N LEU A 7 -34.84 -14.10 -37.11
CA LEU A 7 -33.43 -13.75 -36.89
C LEU A 7 -32.59 -14.01 -38.14
N GLU A 8 -32.76 -15.16 -38.79
CA GLU A 8 -32.06 -15.51 -40.02
C GLU A 8 -32.34 -14.50 -41.14
N ARG A 9 -33.61 -14.09 -41.31
CA ARG A 9 -33.99 -13.08 -42.29
C ARG A 9 -33.34 -11.73 -41.99
N LEU A 10 -33.30 -11.33 -40.72
CA LEU A 10 -32.69 -10.07 -40.26
C LEU A 10 -31.18 -10.06 -40.51
N VAL A 11 -30.50 -11.19 -40.25
CA VAL A 11 -29.06 -11.38 -40.50
C VAL A 11 -28.72 -11.27 -41.98
N ILE A 12 -29.48 -11.96 -42.83
CA ILE A 12 -29.22 -12.00 -44.28
C ILE A 12 -29.53 -10.66 -44.95
N HIS A 13 -30.61 -9.98 -44.54
CA HIS A 13 -31.06 -8.74 -45.23
C HIS A 13 -30.39 -7.47 -44.70
N HIS A 14 -29.84 -7.48 -43.49
CA HIS A 14 -29.22 -6.30 -42.87
C HIS A 14 -27.82 -6.55 -42.27
N PRO A 15 -26.89 -7.19 -43.01
CA PRO A 15 -25.57 -7.57 -42.46
C PRO A 15 -24.74 -6.36 -42.03
N LYS A 16 -24.80 -5.25 -42.78
CA LYS A 16 -24.08 -4.00 -42.43
C LYS A 16 -24.58 -3.39 -41.12
N LYS A 17 -25.89 -3.40 -40.87
CA LYS A 17 -26.48 -2.83 -39.65
C LYS A 17 -26.09 -3.67 -38.43
N ILE A 18 -26.07 -4.99 -38.59
CA ILE A 18 -25.64 -5.91 -37.54
C ILE A 18 -24.17 -5.71 -37.23
N LEU A 19 -23.32 -5.62 -38.26
CA LEU A 19 -21.89 -5.38 -38.07
C LEU A 19 -21.63 -4.05 -37.34
N VAL A 20 -22.29 -2.97 -37.75
CA VAL A 20 -22.19 -1.67 -37.06
C VAL A 20 -22.69 -1.76 -35.63
N SER A 21 -23.81 -2.44 -35.39
CA SER A 21 -24.36 -2.63 -34.03
C SER A 21 -23.40 -3.43 -33.14
N THR A 22 -22.80 -4.50 -33.65
CA THR A 22 -21.85 -5.32 -32.90
C THR A 22 -20.58 -4.54 -32.58
N VAL A 23 -20.05 -3.77 -33.54
CA VAL A 23 -18.89 -2.90 -33.30
C VAL A 23 -19.21 -1.83 -32.27
N LEU A 24 -20.39 -1.20 -32.35
CA LEU A 24 -20.82 -0.19 -31.39
C LEU A 24 -20.96 -0.77 -29.97
N LEU A 25 -21.54 -1.95 -29.84
CA LEU A 25 -21.61 -2.67 -28.56
C LEU A 25 -20.22 -3.03 -28.03
N GLY A 26 -19.29 -3.42 -28.90
CA GLY A 26 -17.90 -3.64 -28.54
C GLY A 26 -17.22 -2.38 -28.01
N ILE A 27 -17.41 -1.23 -28.69
CA ILE A 27 -16.86 0.06 -28.24
C ILE A 27 -17.47 0.50 -26.90
N LEU A 28 -18.77 0.28 -26.70
CA LEU A 28 -19.45 0.56 -25.44
C LEU A 28 -18.91 -0.25 -24.25
N ALA A 29 -18.30 -1.42 -24.51
CA ALA A 29 -17.65 -2.21 -23.47
C ALA A 29 -16.23 -1.73 -23.14
N VAL A 30 -15.55 -0.95 -24.00
CA VAL A 30 -14.16 -0.50 -23.78
C VAL A 30 -13.97 0.27 -22.46
N PRO A 31 -14.87 1.17 -22.03
CA PRO A 31 -14.76 1.84 -20.73
C PRO A 31 -14.71 0.87 -19.54
N SER A 32 -15.25 -0.35 -19.65
CA SER A 32 -15.20 -1.33 -18.56
C SER A 32 -13.77 -1.78 -18.25
N LEU A 33 -12.84 -1.66 -19.22
CA LEU A 33 -11.42 -1.96 -19.03
C LEU A 33 -10.77 -1.01 -18.02
N LEU A 34 -11.28 0.22 -17.86
CA LEU A 34 -10.80 1.16 -16.85
C LEU A 34 -11.14 0.73 -15.42
N TYR A 35 -12.10 -0.18 -15.25
CA TYR A 35 -12.51 -0.74 -13.96
C TYR A 35 -11.82 -2.08 -13.66
N VAL A 36 -10.96 -2.59 -14.56
CA VAL A 36 -10.19 -3.80 -14.30
C VAL A 36 -9.10 -3.47 -13.27
N GLN A 37 -9.23 -4.04 -12.08
CA GLN A 37 -8.25 -3.93 -11.03
C GLN A 37 -7.39 -5.19 -11.02
N ASN A 38 -6.07 -5.01 -10.94
CA ASN A 38 -5.17 -6.12 -10.64
C ASN A 38 -5.34 -6.44 -9.16
N ASP A 39 -5.71 -7.66 -8.80
CA ASP A 39 -5.64 -8.14 -7.42
C ASP A 39 -4.27 -8.80 -7.24
N PRO A 40 -3.28 -8.11 -6.63
CA PRO A 40 -1.96 -8.67 -6.42
C PRO A 40 -1.95 -9.68 -5.26
N SER A 41 -3.09 -9.96 -4.62
CA SER A 41 -3.15 -10.87 -3.48
C SER A 41 -2.71 -12.27 -3.89
N PRO A 42 -1.71 -12.87 -3.20
CA PRO A 42 -1.32 -14.26 -3.45
C PRO A 42 -2.40 -15.24 -2.94
N HIS A 43 -3.43 -14.76 -2.26
CA HIS A 43 -4.47 -15.58 -1.67
C HIS A 43 -5.52 -15.99 -2.71
N LEU A 44 -5.44 -17.25 -3.15
CA LEU A 44 -6.35 -17.84 -4.13
C LEU A 44 -7.77 -18.12 -3.61
N LEU A 45 -7.98 -18.02 -2.29
CA LEU A 45 -9.29 -18.26 -1.67
C LEU A 45 -10.15 -17.00 -1.70
N PRO A 46 -11.48 -17.11 -1.85
CA PRO A 46 -12.38 -15.97 -1.76
C PRO A 46 -12.36 -15.38 -0.34
N ILE A 47 -12.61 -14.08 -0.23
CA ILE A 47 -12.64 -13.33 1.05
C ILE A 47 -13.61 -13.97 2.06
N SER A 48 -14.73 -14.53 1.59
CA SER A 48 -15.72 -15.22 2.42
C SER A 48 -15.29 -16.59 2.94
N HIS A 49 -14.13 -17.12 2.54
CA HIS A 49 -13.69 -18.44 2.95
C HIS A 49 -13.36 -18.45 4.45
N PRO A 50 -13.81 -19.45 5.23
CA PRO A 50 -13.63 -19.48 6.69
C PRO A 50 -12.16 -19.41 7.11
N VAL A 51 -11.25 -20.02 6.34
CA VAL A 51 -9.80 -19.93 6.60
C VAL A 51 -9.24 -18.51 6.43
N ARG A 52 -9.74 -17.72 5.46
CA ARG A 52 -9.31 -16.32 5.31
C ARG A 52 -9.79 -15.49 6.51
N GLN A 53 -11.05 -15.65 6.90
CA GLN A 53 -11.60 -14.95 8.06
C GLN A 53 -10.85 -15.31 9.35
N ALA A 54 -10.57 -16.60 9.56
CA ALA A 54 -9.80 -17.05 10.73
C ALA A 54 -8.36 -16.50 10.73
N MET A 55 -7.71 -16.42 9.57
CA MET A 55 -6.36 -15.86 9.45
C MET A 55 -6.32 -14.36 9.67
N GLU A 56 -7.32 -13.64 9.15
CA GLU A 56 -7.49 -12.21 9.36
C GLU A 56 -7.75 -11.90 10.84
N GLN A 57 -8.64 -12.66 11.47
CA GLN A 57 -8.88 -12.58 12.90
C GLN A 57 -7.62 -12.91 13.72
N LEU A 58 -6.84 -13.94 13.35
CA LEU A 58 -5.56 -14.22 14.00
C LEU A 58 -4.53 -13.09 13.87
N ARG A 59 -4.57 -12.33 12.77
CA ARG A 59 -3.70 -11.17 12.55
C ARG A 59 -4.14 -9.93 13.31
N GLU A 60 -5.44 -9.78 13.56
CA GLU A 60 -6.00 -8.68 14.37
C GLU A 60 -5.86 -8.98 15.87
N ASP A 61 -6.21 -10.18 16.31
CA ASP A 61 -6.25 -10.59 17.71
C ASP A 61 -4.85 -10.90 18.29
N TYR A 62 -3.90 -11.28 17.43
CA TYR A 62 -2.52 -11.55 17.79
C TYR A 62 -1.61 -10.76 16.86
N THR A 63 -0.40 -10.40 17.31
CA THR A 63 0.63 -9.78 16.46
C THR A 63 1.07 -10.65 15.27
N GLY A 64 0.48 -11.85 15.13
CA GLY A 64 0.00 -12.37 13.86
C GLY A 64 1.05 -12.47 12.77
N THR A 65 1.91 -13.49 12.85
CA THR A 65 2.86 -13.92 11.80
C THR A 65 3.25 -12.81 10.83
N ASN A 66 3.80 -11.71 11.36
CA ASN A 66 4.36 -10.68 10.50
C ASN A 66 5.34 -11.36 9.55
N PRO A 67 5.34 -11.01 8.25
CA PRO A 67 6.28 -11.59 7.31
C PRO A 67 7.71 -11.37 7.83
N GLY A 68 8.31 -12.44 8.34
CA GLY A 68 9.61 -12.41 8.98
C GLY A 68 10.70 -12.72 7.95
N VAL A 69 11.80 -12.00 8.04
CA VAL A 69 13.02 -12.33 7.29
C VAL A 69 13.97 -13.05 8.24
N PHE A 70 14.35 -14.27 7.90
CA PHE A 70 15.36 -15.02 8.64
C PHE A 70 16.74 -14.78 8.02
N ILE A 71 17.66 -14.23 8.81
CA ILE A 71 19.05 -14.02 8.40
C ILE A 71 19.90 -15.06 9.11
N MET A 72 20.51 -15.95 8.32
CA MET A 72 21.45 -16.95 8.82
C MET A 72 22.88 -16.43 8.65
N LEU A 73 23.67 -16.52 9.72
CA LEU A 73 25.04 -16.03 9.76
C LEU A 73 26.01 -17.21 9.84
N GLU A 74 26.99 -17.23 8.95
CA GLU A 74 28.04 -18.24 8.91
C GLU A 74 29.39 -17.60 9.27
N ALA A 75 30.16 -18.28 10.11
CA ALA A 75 31.52 -17.89 10.45
C ALA A 75 32.43 -19.12 10.36
N GLU A 76 33.64 -18.96 9.80
CA GLU A 76 34.56 -20.09 9.53
C GLU A 76 34.92 -20.90 10.78
N ASP A 77 35.09 -20.24 11.93
CA ASP A 77 35.43 -20.90 13.21
C ASP A 77 34.29 -20.84 14.24
N THR A 78 33.90 -19.62 14.63
CA THR A 78 32.88 -19.39 15.66
C THR A 78 32.29 -17.98 15.58
N ILE A 79 31.01 -17.87 15.94
CA ILE A 79 30.30 -16.58 16.04
C ILE A 79 30.70 -15.77 17.28
N PHE A 80 31.31 -16.40 18.30
CA PHE A 80 31.66 -15.75 19.56
C PHE A 80 32.95 -14.93 19.51
N LYS A 81 33.52 -14.70 18.32
CA LYS A 81 34.64 -13.77 18.15
C LYS A 81 34.11 -12.34 18.23
N THR A 82 34.85 -11.46 18.89
CA THR A 82 34.51 -10.03 19.00
C THR A 82 34.20 -9.41 17.63
N SER A 83 35.06 -9.65 16.63
CA SER A 83 34.85 -9.10 15.28
C SER A 83 33.60 -9.63 14.59
N THR A 84 33.15 -10.85 14.90
CA THR A 84 31.89 -11.39 14.38
C THR A 84 30.71 -10.75 15.10
N LEU A 85 30.75 -10.67 16.43
CA LEU A 85 29.69 -10.03 17.22
C LEU A 85 29.50 -8.55 16.87
N GLU A 86 30.59 -7.80 16.65
CA GLU A 86 30.54 -6.40 16.20
C GLU A 86 29.83 -6.27 14.83
N ARG A 87 30.07 -7.20 13.91
CA ARG A 87 29.37 -7.23 12.61
C ARG A 87 27.90 -7.56 12.76
N ILE A 88 27.56 -8.49 13.66
CA ILE A 88 26.17 -8.84 13.95
C ILE A 88 25.46 -7.64 14.55
N GLN A 89 26.06 -6.98 15.54
CA GLN A 89 25.52 -5.77 16.14
C GLN A 89 25.30 -4.67 15.10
N SER A 90 26.31 -4.39 14.27
CA SER A 90 26.20 -3.38 13.21
C SER A 90 25.09 -3.72 12.20
N LEU A 91 24.91 -5.00 11.85
CA LEU A 91 23.82 -5.44 10.99
C LEU A 91 22.45 -5.26 11.67
N THR A 92 22.31 -5.67 12.93
CA THR A 92 21.10 -5.50 13.73
C THR A 92 20.71 -4.02 13.81
N GLU A 93 21.65 -3.15 14.20
CA GLU A 93 21.42 -1.70 14.28
C GLU A 93 21.03 -1.12 12.90
N SER A 94 21.65 -1.59 11.81
CA SER A 94 21.30 -1.13 10.46
C SER A 94 19.90 -1.56 10.03
N ILE A 95 19.43 -2.72 10.48
CA ILE A 95 18.07 -3.23 10.21
C ILE A 95 17.05 -2.50 11.08
N GLU A 96 17.33 -2.29 12.37
CA GLU A 96 16.46 -1.56 13.29
C GLU A 96 16.24 -0.10 12.83
N ASN A 97 17.29 0.52 12.28
CA ASN A 97 17.23 1.90 11.77
C ASN A 97 16.93 1.97 10.25
N LEU A 98 16.48 0.87 9.63
CA LEU A 98 16.16 0.84 8.21
C LEU A 98 15.00 1.80 7.92
N ARG A 99 15.23 2.78 7.05
CA ARG A 99 14.19 3.66 6.50
C ARG A 99 14.12 3.46 5.00
N LEU A 100 12.91 3.32 4.48
CA LEU A 100 12.63 3.14 3.04
C LEU A 100 12.05 4.41 2.40
N LEU A 101 12.21 5.54 3.09
CA LEU A 101 11.80 6.86 2.63
C LEU A 101 12.81 7.43 1.63
N SER A 102 12.29 8.19 0.67
CA SER A 102 13.03 8.81 -0.41
C SER A 102 12.70 10.29 -0.53
N GLN A 103 13.52 11.06 -1.24
CA GLN A 103 13.24 12.49 -1.44
C GLN A 103 11.88 12.75 -2.15
N GLU A 104 11.41 11.79 -2.95
CA GLU A 104 10.10 11.85 -3.61
C GLU A 104 8.96 11.84 -2.58
N ASP A 105 9.14 11.15 -1.46
CA ASP A 105 8.16 11.06 -0.37
C ASP A 105 7.99 12.39 0.36
N LEU A 106 9.11 13.05 0.67
CA LEU A 106 9.07 14.40 1.23
C LEU A 106 8.40 15.39 0.27
N THR A 107 8.69 15.26 -1.03
CA THR A 107 8.05 16.07 -2.07
C THR A 107 6.54 15.80 -2.14
N ALA A 108 6.11 14.55 -1.98
CA ALA A 108 4.70 14.17 -1.95
C ALA A 108 3.97 14.79 -0.74
N LEU A 109 4.59 14.79 0.45
CA LEU A 109 4.04 15.45 1.64
C LEU A 109 3.98 16.97 1.48
N GLN A 110 5.00 17.58 0.88
CA GLN A 110 4.99 19.01 0.54
C GLN A 110 3.84 19.36 -0.40
N GLN A 111 3.61 18.55 -1.44
CA GLN A 111 2.48 18.71 -2.34
C GLN A 111 1.14 18.50 -1.62
N LEU A 112 1.06 17.54 -0.70
CA LEU A 112 -0.14 17.31 0.11
C LEU A 112 -0.50 18.54 0.94
N SER A 113 0.50 19.23 1.52
CA SER A 113 0.27 20.46 2.29
C SER A 113 -0.46 21.55 1.51
N THR A 114 -0.28 21.61 0.18
CA THR A 114 -0.96 22.60 -0.67
C THR A 114 -2.46 22.33 -0.83
N LYS A 115 -2.90 21.11 -0.52
CA LYS A 115 -4.29 20.68 -0.58
C LYS A 115 -5.02 20.89 0.75
N PHE A 116 -4.28 21.16 1.83
CA PHE A 116 -4.87 21.39 3.15
C PHE A 116 -5.42 22.83 3.24
N PRO A 117 -6.46 23.06 4.05
CA PRO A 117 -7.04 24.38 4.21
C PRO A 117 -6.21 25.24 5.17
N GLY A 118 -5.90 26.46 4.74
CA GLY A 118 -5.48 27.59 5.58
C GLY A 118 -4.44 27.26 6.65
N GLU A 119 -4.86 27.34 7.91
CA GLU A 119 -4.00 27.17 9.09
C GLU A 119 -3.37 25.77 9.19
N LEU A 120 -4.09 24.72 8.80
CA LEU A 120 -3.58 23.34 8.82
C LEU A 120 -2.48 23.12 7.78
N ALA A 121 -2.56 23.81 6.63
CA ALA A 121 -1.48 23.81 5.65
C ALA A 121 -0.21 24.48 6.19
N GLU A 122 -0.36 25.58 6.92
CA GLU A 122 0.76 26.28 7.56
C GLU A 122 1.36 25.50 8.72
N GLN A 123 0.54 24.81 9.51
CA GLN A 123 1.01 23.88 10.55
C GLN A 123 1.83 22.74 9.92
N LEU A 124 1.32 22.10 8.86
CA LEU A 124 2.05 21.04 8.18
C LEU A 124 3.38 21.54 7.59
N ARG A 125 3.40 22.74 6.99
CA ARG A 125 4.64 23.34 6.46
C ARG A 125 5.68 23.65 7.53
N LYS A 126 5.27 23.93 8.78
CA LYS A 126 6.20 24.19 9.88
C LYS A 126 6.87 22.92 10.39
N ILE A 127 6.13 21.82 10.43
CA ILE A 127 6.64 20.54 10.92
C ILE A 127 7.39 19.76 9.83
N LEU A 128 7.14 20.06 8.55
CA LEU A 128 7.82 19.42 7.43
C LEU A 128 9.33 19.69 7.49
N PRO A 129 10.17 18.64 7.54
CA PRO A 129 11.62 18.80 7.58
C PRO A 129 12.17 19.23 6.21
N ASN A 130 13.38 19.76 6.20
CA ASN A 130 14.10 20.09 4.97
C ASN A 130 14.73 18.86 4.30
N GLU A 131 15.04 17.83 5.10
CA GLU A 131 15.71 16.61 4.69
C GLU A 131 14.89 15.39 5.08
N ILE A 132 15.04 14.30 4.34
CA ILE A 132 14.25 13.09 4.53
C ILE A 132 14.43 12.45 5.91
N ASP A 133 15.62 12.61 6.51
CA ASP A 133 15.95 12.05 7.81
C ASP A 133 15.14 12.67 8.96
N GLY A 134 14.54 13.84 8.74
CA GLY A 134 13.65 14.49 9.69
C GLY A 134 12.20 13.96 9.67
N LEU A 135 11.86 13.00 8.80
CA LEU A 135 10.57 12.28 8.87
C LEU A 135 10.65 11.16 9.91
N ASP A 136 10.92 11.54 11.15
CA ASP A 136 11.07 10.65 12.31
C ASP A 136 9.77 10.55 13.14
N ASP A 137 9.84 9.86 14.27
CA ASP A 137 8.70 9.63 15.16
C ASP A 137 8.07 10.95 15.67
N MET A 138 8.87 12.01 15.81
CA MET A 138 8.38 13.31 16.25
C MET A 138 7.52 13.96 15.17
N PHE A 139 7.99 13.94 13.92
CA PHE A 139 7.19 14.41 12.79
C PHE A 139 5.85 13.68 12.71
N TRP A 140 5.84 12.35 12.83
CA TRP A 140 4.60 11.57 12.73
C TRP A 140 3.64 11.83 13.89
N MET A 141 4.16 12.07 15.10
CA MET A 141 3.35 12.46 16.25
C MET A 141 2.68 13.82 16.02
N GLU A 142 3.42 14.83 15.56
CA GLU A 142 2.87 16.16 15.26
C GLU A 142 1.89 16.12 14.07
N PHE A 143 2.20 15.31 13.05
CA PHE A 143 1.32 15.10 11.91
C PHE A 143 -0.02 14.47 12.31
N ALA A 144 -0.03 13.57 13.30
CA ALA A 144 -1.24 12.93 13.79
C ALA A 144 -2.27 13.94 14.34
N GLU A 145 -1.81 14.99 15.03
CA GLU A 145 -2.69 16.07 15.52
C GLU A 145 -3.35 16.86 14.37
N ILE A 146 -2.60 17.12 13.29
CA ILE A 146 -3.11 17.77 12.09
C ILE A 146 -4.13 16.88 11.39
N ARG A 147 -3.84 15.57 11.29
CA ARG A 147 -4.74 14.58 10.72
C ARG A 147 -6.05 14.51 11.51
N GLU A 148 -6.01 14.40 12.82
CA GLU A 148 -7.19 14.38 13.69
C GLU A 148 -8.07 15.61 13.46
N SER A 149 -7.46 16.80 13.42
CA SER A 149 -8.18 18.06 13.14
C SER A 149 -8.86 18.07 11.76
N LEU A 150 -8.23 17.49 10.73
CA LEU A 150 -8.81 17.36 9.39
C LEU A 150 -9.97 16.36 9.36
N GLU A 151 -9.86 15.27 10.09
CA GLU A 151 -10.89 14.23 10.21
C GLU A 151 -12.12 14.77 10.96
N GLU A 152 -11.93 15.46 12.09
CA GLU A 152 -13.01 16.14 12.81
C GLU A 152 -13.75 17.17 11.93
N GLY A 153 -12.98 17.91 11.13
CA GLY A 153 -13.52 18.87 10.18
C GLY A 153 -14.21 18.25 8.95
N SER A 154 -14.17 16.93 8.77
CA SER A 154 -14.59 16.24 7.54
C SER A 154 -13.87 16.75 6.28
N LEU A 155 -12.63 17.23 6.44
CA LEU A 155 -11.76 17.77 5.39
C LEU A 155 -10.71 16.74 4.95
N TRP A 156 -10.55 15.65 5.72
CA TRP A 156 -9.73 14.51 5.34
C TRP A 156 -10.37 13.74 4.17
N LEU A 157 -9.59 13.51 3.11
CA LEU A 157 -10.04 12.76 1.95
C LEU A 157 -9.55 11.30 2.03
N PRO A 158 -10.41 10.29 1.79
CA PRO A 158 -10.00 8.88 1.79
C PRO A 158 -8.85 8.54 0.82
N ALA A 159 -8.67 9.35 -0.23
CA ALA A 159 -7.56 9.18 -1.16
C ALA A 159 -6.17 9.45 -0.53
N TRP A 160 -6.11 10.14 0.62
CA TRP A 160 -4.87 10.45 1.33
C TRP A 160 -4.41 9.32 2.25
N ASP A 161 -5.34 8.48 2.73
CA ASP A 161 -5.03 7.35 3.62
C ASP A 161 -3.98 6.42 3.00
N ALA A 162 -4.16 6.06 1.72
CA ALA A 162 -3.24 5.18 1.03
C ALA A 162 -1.82 5.75 0.95
N LEU A 163 -1.69 7.06 0.74
CA LEU A 163 -0.40 7.74 0.67
C LEU A 163 0.26 7.79 2.05
N ILE A 164 -0.49 8.23 3.07
CA ILE A 164 0.04 8.42 4.43
C ILE A 164 0.41 7.08 5.07
N ASN A 165 -0.49 6.09 5.02
CA ASN A 165 -0.21 4.77 5.58
C ASN A 165 1.02 4.12 4.92
N ASN A 166 1.20 4.31 3.60
CA ASN A 166 2.36 3.79 2.91
C ASN A 166 3.67 4.49 3.33
N LEU A 167 3.61 5.79 3.64
CA LEU A 167 4.75 6.53 4.15
C LEU A 167 5.10 6.14 5.58
N GLU A 168 4.12 6.02 6.47
CA GLU A 168 4.32 5.57 7.86
C GLU A 168 4.99 4.18 7.90
N VAL A 169 4.49 3.23 7.10
CA VAL A 169 5.09 1.88 7.00
C VAL A 169 6.52 1.94 6.47
N ARG A 170 6.85 2.84 5.53
CA ARG A 170 8.21 2.99 5.00
C ARG A 170 9.13 3.78 5.92
N ALA A 171 8.59 4.60 6.81
CA ALA A 171 9.33 5.29 7.85
C ALA A 171 9.84 4.31 8.92
N ALA A 172 8.99 3.34 9.30
CA ALA A 172 9.32 2.29 10.26
C ALA A 172 8.96 0.88 9.72
N PRO A 173 9.69 0.38 8.71
CA PRO A 173 9.38 -0.89 8.05
C PRO A 173 9.68 -2.13 8.91
N VAL A 174 10.53 -1.98 9.93
CA VAL A 174 10.93 -3.06 10.83
C VAL A 174 10.28 -2.83 12.19
N VAL A 175 9.38 -3.74 12.56
CA VAL A 175 8.65 -3.68 13.85
C VAL A 175 9.49 -4.24 14.99
N GLU A 176 10.23 -5.32 14.73
CA GLU A 176 11.00 -6.03 15.74
C GLU A 176 12.17 -6.77 15.11
N VAL A 177 13.32 -6.79 15.80
CA VAL A 177 14.46 -7.64 15.45
C VAL A 177 14.72 -8.59 16.62
N LEU A 178 14.57 -9.89 16.37
CA LEU A 178 14.82 -10.94 17.35
C LEU A 178 16.08 -11.70 17.00
N SER A 179 17.01 -11.78 17.96
CA SER A 179 18.14 -12.70 17.89
C SER A 179 17.79 -13.97 18.66
N MET A 180 17.75 -15.12 17.97
CA MET A 180 17.54 -16.43 18.60
C MET A 180 18.77 -16.91 19.41
N ALA A 181 19.81 -16.08 19.54
CA ALA A 181 21.04 -16.39 20.26
C ALA A 181 21.01 -15.99 21.75
N ASN A 182 19.92 -15.39 22.24
CA ASN A 182 19.72 -15.03 23.66
C ASN A 182 18.66 -15.90 24.33
#